data_AF-A0A6P8N6D2-F1
#
_entry.id   AF-A0A6P8N6D2-F1
#
_cell.length_a   1.000
_cell.length_b   1.000
_cell.length_c   1.000
_cell.angle_alpha   90.00
_cell.angle_beta   90.00
_cell.angle_gamma   90.00
#
_symmetry.space_group_name_H-M   'P 1'
#
loop_
_entity.id
_entity.type
_entity.pdbx_description
1 polymer ?
#
loop_
_entity_poly.entity_id
_entity_poly.type
_entity_poly.pdbx_seq_one_letter_code
_entity_poly.pdbx_strand_id
1 'polypeptide(L)'
;MFIIVFDSIPCYKADSFLFLRGYLNVHLQANMFQAFRKSSRVKISTACNFHSSLQCVKEKTFSQKLVDGPNLEHFIAGTYKEYNGKLKLEKGDKSRLKLPPWLKTEIPMGKNYSRIKSQLRRLQLSTVCEEARCPNIGECWGGGTHGTATATIMLMGDTCTRGCRFCSVKTSRTPLPLNPEEPVNTATAITDWGLDYVVLTSVDRDDLSDGGASHIAETVKEIKKRSNILVECLVPDFRGDKNCVKIIVDSNLDVFAHNIETVERLTPFVRDRRAEYRQSLKVLETAKECNPELITKSSIMLGLGETDEEIEQTMTDLKEAGVDALTLGQYMQPTKRHLKVIEYITPEKFKKWENIGNELGFLYTASGPLVRSSYKAGEFFLTNILKKRRNKQIENQ
;
A
#
# COMPACT_ATOMS: atom_id res chain seq x y z
N MET A 1 41.67 -36.26 28.39
CA MET A 1 42.10 -37.27 27.41
C MET A 1 42.47 -36.54 26.13
N PHE A 2 43.76 -36.58 25.83
CA PHE A 2 44.53 -36.16 24.66
C PHE A 2 43.98 -35.18 23.59
N ILE A 3 44.82 -34.16 23.39
CA ILE A 3 45.02 -33.25 22.25
C ILE A 3 45.13 -34.02 20.92
N ILE A 4 44.72 -33.41 19.80
CA ILE A 4 45.50 -33.32 18.53
C ILE A 4 44.92 -32.19 17.65
N VAL A 5 45.82 -31.26 17.33
CA VAL A 5 45.76 -30.24 16.27
C VAL A 5 46.31 -30.86 14.99
N PHE A 6 45.76 -30.56 13.81
CA PHE A 6 46.53 -30.54 12.56
C PHE A 6 45.94 -29.57 11.53
N ASP A 7 46.85 -28.80 10.92
CA ASP A 7 46.68 -27.78 9.90
C ASP A 7 46.49 -28.31 8.46
N SER A 8 46.11 -27.39 7.56
CA SER A 8 46.53 -27.26 6.13
C SER A 8 45.78 -28.00 4.99
N ILE A 9 44.95 -27.26 4.21
CA ILE A 9 45.05 -26.87 2.76
C ILE A 9 45.68 -27.91 1.77
N PRO A 10 45.21 -28.13 0.49
CA PRO A 10 44.75 -27.12 -0.49
C PRO A 10 43.58 -27.44 -1.46
N CYS A 11 43.17 -26.33 -2.09
CA CYS A 11 42.43 -26.15 -3.34
C CYS A 11 43.06 -26.85 -4.57
N TYR A 12 42.25 -27.42 -5.46
CA TYR A 12 42.64 -27.71 -6.84
C TYR A 12 41.54 -27.35 -7.84
N LYS A 13 41.96 -26.62 -8.88
CA LYS A 13 41.25 -26.27 -10.12
C LYS A 13 40.96 -27.50 -10.97
N ALA A 14 39.89 -27.44 -11.76
CA ALA A 14 39.77 -28.18 -13.00
C ALA A 14 39.10 -27.30 -14.05
N ASP A 15 39.93 -26.70 -14.90
CA ASP A 15 39.56 -26.16 -16.20
C ASP A 15 39.68 -27.25 -17.28
N SER A 16 38.95 -27.04 -18.37
CA SER A 16 39.18 -27.56 -19.72
C SER A 16 38.43 -28.85 -20.10
N PHE A 17 37.36 -28.67 -20.89
CA PHE A 17 37.27 -29.36 -22.18
C PHE A 17 36.58 -28.45 -23.22
N LEU A 18 37.42 -28.01 -24.16
CA LEU A 18 37.21 -27.70 -25.59
C LEU A 18 35.95 -28.34 -26.23
N PHE A 19 35.34 -27.88 -27.31
CA PHE A 19 35.42 -26.74 -28.24
C PHE A 19 34.35 -27.04 -29.33
N LEU A 20 34.02 -26.04 -30.15
CA LEU A 20 33.39 -26.10 -31.49
C LEU A 20 31.85 -26.08 -31.69
N ARG A 21 31.53 -25.09 -32.56
CA ARG A 21 30.35 -24.86 -33.43
C ARG A 21 29.14 -24.21 -32.76
N GLY A 22 28.59 -23.12 -33.28
CA GLY A 22 28.83 -22.44 -34.54
C GLY A 22 27.60 -21.56 -34.86
N TYR A 23 27.88 -20.29 -35.11
CA TYR A 23 26.99 -19.20 -35.50
C TYR A 23 25.88 -19.48 -36.54
N LEU A 24 24.82 -18.66 -36.37
CA LEU A 24 24.12 -17.85 -37.38
C LEU A 24 22.71 -18.25 -37.86
N ASN A 25 21.81 -17.29 -37.63
CA ASN A 25 20.56 -16.99 -38.33
C ASN A 25 20.65 -17.11 -39.86
N VAL A 26 19.50 -17.36 -40.52
CA VAL A 26 18.85 -16.47 -41.52
C VAL A 26 17.76 -17.21 -42.32
N HIS A 27 16.63 -16.51 -42.57
CA HIS A 27 15.61 -16.66 -43.63
C HIS A 27 14.58 -17.80 -43.55
N LEU A 28 13.38 -17.70 -44.13
CA LEU A 28 12.42 -16.64 -44.49
C LEU A 28 11.21 -17.40 -45.09
N GLN A 29 9.99 -16.89 -44.91
CA GLN A 29 8.82 -17.04 -45.80
C GLN A 29 8.11 -18.40 -46.05
N ALA A 30 6.87 -18.43 -45.55
CA ALA A 30 5.61 -18.46 -46.31
C ALA A 30 5.09 -19.74 -47.01
N ASN A 31 3.79 -19.94 -46.76
CA ASN A 31 2.74 -20.60 -47.55
C ASN A 31 2.59 -22.12 -47.49
N MET A 32 1.47 -22.56 -46.90
CA MET A 32 0.57 -23.52 -47.57
C MET A 32 -0.88 -23.40 -47.06
N PHE A 33 -1.70 -22.87 -47.95
CA PHE A 33 -2.98 -23.40 -48.43
C PHE A 33 -4.00 -24.06 -47.46
N GLN A 34 -5.17 -23.40 -47.47
CA GLN A 34 -6.53 -23.91 -47.33
C GLN A 34 -6.74 -25.40 -47.62
N ALA A 35 -7.54 -26.06 -46.78
CA ALA A 35 -8.81 -26.70 -47.18
C ALA A 35 -9.45 -27.38 -45.95
N PHE A 36 -10.74 -27.11 -45.70
CA PHE A 36 -11.82 -28.12 -45.63
C PHE A 36 -13.07 -27.50 -44.99
N ARG A 37 -14.05 -27.19 -45.86
CA ARG A 37 -15.47 -27.06 -45.53
C ARG A 37 -16.14 -28.42 -45.76
N LYS A 38 -17.00 -28.84 -44.82
CA LYS A 38 -18.25 -29.63 -45.01
C LYS A 38 -18.93 -29.67 -43.63
N SER A 39 -19.99 -28.91 -43.39
CA SER A 39 -21.40 -29.18 -43.71
C SER A 39 -22.04 -30.30 -42.88
N SER A 40 -22.91 -29.92 -41.94
CA SER A 40 -24.22 -30.57 -41.76
C SER A 40 -25.17 -29.71 -40.92
N ARG A 41 -26.32 -29.39 -41.53
CA ARG A 41 -27.51 -28.78 -40.92
C ARG A 41 -28.30 -29.87 -40.18
N VAL A 42 -28.81 -29.55 -38.99
CA VAL A 42 -30.06 -30.15 -38.47
C VAL A 42 -30.91 -29.01 -37.91
N LYS A 43 -32.11 -28.85 -38.47
CA LYS A 43 -33.21 -28.04 -37.92
C LYS A 43 -34.13 -28.99 -37.17
N ILE A 44 -34.43 -28.70 -35.91
CA ILE A 44 -35.66 -29.15 -35.25
C ILE A 44 -36.29 -27.93 -34.61
N SER A 45 -37.54 -27.70 -34.97
CA SER A 45 -38.44 -26.68 -34.47
C SER A 45 -39.25 -27.22 -33.31
N THR A 46 -39.28 -26.50 -32.19
CA THR A 46 -40.42 -26.50 -31.27
C THR A 46 -40.43 -25.17 -30.53
N ALA A 47 -41.50 -24.42 -30.75
CA ALA A 47 -41.81 -23.18 -30.05
C ALA A 47 -42.31 -23.52 -28.63
N CYS A 48 -41.81 -22.79 -27.63
CA CYS A 48 -42.53 -22.58 -26.40
C CYS A 48 -42.21 -21.16 -25.91
N ASN A 49 -43.24 -20.32 -25.89
CA ASN A 49 -43.18 -18.94 -25.43
C ASN A 49 -43.10 -18.91 -23.91
N PHE A 50 -42.06 -18.30 -23.35
CA PHE A 50 -42.12 -17.70 -22.02
C PHE A 50 -41.44 -16.33 -22.06
N HIS A 51 -42.24 -15.30 -21.81
CA HIS A 51 -41.81 -13.93 -21.62
C HIS A 51 -41.02 -13.83 -20.30
N SER A 52 -39.74 -13.44 -20.35
CA SER A 52 -39.14 -12.65 -19.28
C SER A 52 -38.16 -11.65 -19.89
N SER A 53 -38.43 -10.37 -19.64
CA SER A 53 -37.61 -9.26 -20.07
C SER A 53 -36.38 -9.15 -19.18
N LEU A 54 -35.32 -9.87 -19.52
CA LEU A 54 -33.98 -9.61 -19.03
C LEU A 54 -33.31 -8.60 -19.98
N GLN A 55 -33.17 -7.36 -19.51
CA GLN A 55 -32.29 -6.40 -20.17
C GLN A 55 -30.86 -6.97 -20.20
N CYS A 56 -30.39 -7.24 -21.41
CA CYS A 56 -29.02 -7.64 -21.68
C CYS A 56 -28.10 -6.45 -21.37
N VAL A 57 -27.41 -6.51 -20.23
CA VAL A 57 -26.24 -5.67 -19.97
C VAL A 57 -25.16 -6.11 -20.97
N LYS A 58 -24.86 -5.26 -21.96
CA LYS A 58 -23.77 -5.53 -22.91
C LYS A 58 -22.46 -5.65 -22.15
N GLU A 59 -21.88 -6.84 -22.11
CA GLU A 59 -20.53 -7.05 -21.59
C GLU A 59 -19.53 -6.23 -22.42
N LYS A 60 -18.72 -5.40 -21.75
CA LYS A 60 -17.64 -4.65 -22.38
C LYS A 60 -16.64 -5.61 -23.04
N THR A 61 -16.18 -5.24 -24.23
CA THR A 61 -15.17 -6.00 -24.98
C THR A 61 -13.85 -6.12 -24.22
N PHE A 62 -13.09 -7.19 -24.45
CA PHE A 62 -11.79 -7.47 -23.82
C PHE A 62 -10.81 -6.29 -23.93
N SER A 63 -10.82 -5.57 -25.06
CA SER A 63 -10.01 -4.37 -25.27
C SER A 63 -10.44 -3.19 -24.38
N GLN A 64 -11.73 -3.05 -24.05
CA GLN A 64 -12.21 -2.03 -23.10
C GLN A 64 -11.86 -2.38 -21.65
N LYS A 65 -11.84 -3.67 -21.28
CA LYS A 65 -11.36 -4.14 -19.97
C LYS A 65 -9.85 -3.89 -19.75
N LEU A 66 -9.06 -3.90 -20.83
CA LEU A 66 -7.62 -3.58 -20.79
C LEU A 66 -7.34 -2.07 -20.61
N VAL A 67 -8.22 -1.20 -21.13
CA VAL A 67 -8.09 0.27 -21.03
C VAL A 67 -8.55 0.79 -19.66
N ASP A 68 -9.56 0.15 -19.05
CA ASP A 68 -10.13 0.59 -17.77
C ASP A 68 -9.33 0.08 -16.54
N GLY A 69 -8.43 -0.90 -16.71
CA GLY A 69 -7.72 -1.55 -15.61
C GLY A 69 -8.64 -2.37 -14.68
N PRO A 70 -8.10 -3.21 -13.77
CA PRO A 70 -8.92 -3.92 -12.80
C PRO A 70 -9.58 -2.93 -11.81
N ASN A 71 -10.90 -3.02 -11.64
CA ASN A 71 -11.65 -2.27 -10.62
C ASN A 71 -11.26 -2.75 -9.21
N LEU A 72 -11.41 -1.88 -8.19
CA LEU A 72 -11.15 -2.16 -6.76
C LEU A 72 -11.82 -3.47 -6.30
N GLU A 73 -13.02 -3.75 -6.84
CA GLU A 73 -13.80 -4.97 -6.59
C GLU A 73 -13.02 -6.26 -6.88
N HIS A 74 -12.11 -6.26 -7.86
CA HIS A 74 -11.29 -7.43 -8.18
C HIS A 74 -10.22 -7.73 -7.13
N PHE A 75 -9.84 -6.75 -6.30
CA PHE A 75 -8.87 -6.92 -5.21
C PHE A 75 -9.52 -7.28 -3.87
N ILE A 76 -10.82 -7.02 -3.72
CA ILE A 76 -11.58 -7.23 -2.46
C ILE A 76 -12.43 -8.51 -2.51
N ALA A 77 -12.80 -8.99 -3.71
CA ALA A 77 -13.72 -10.11 -3.89
C ALA A 77 -13.15 -11.46 -3.40
N GLY A 78 -13.56 -11.85 -2.19
CA GLY A 78 -13.50 -13.23 -1.71
C GLY A 78 -14.88 -13.67 -1.23
N THR A 79 -15.29 -14.90 -1.54
CA THR A 79 -16.47 -15.53 -0.93
C THR A 79 -16.18 -15.78 0.56
N TYR A 80 -16.76 -14.97 1.45
CA TYR A 80 -16.53 -15.09 2.88
C TYR A 80 -17.28 -16.30 3.45
N LYS A 81 -16.55 -17.20 4.13
CA LYS A 81 -17.16 -18.33 4.84
C LYS A 81 -17.94 -17.82 6.06
N GLU A 82 -19.11 -18.38 6.33
CA GLU A 82 -19.85 -18.11 7.57
C GLU A 82 -18.95 -18.31 8.80
N TYR A 83 -18.98 -17.33 9.72
CA TYR A 83 -18.19 -17.34 10.94
C TYR A 83 -19.09 -17.22 12.15
N ASN A 84 -19.17 -18.30 12.94
CA ASN A 84 -20.02 -18.37 14.14
C ASN A 84 -19.29 -17.95 15.43
N GLY A 85 -18.13 -17.29 15.33
CA GLY A 85 -17.37 -16.84 16.49
C GLY A 85 -17.76 -15.44 16.96
N LYS A 86 -17.44 -15.13 18.23
CA LYS A 86 -17.63 -13.79 18.79
C LYS A 86 -16.75 -12.78 18.02
N LEU A 87 -17.38 -11.72 17.50
CA LEU A 87 -16.70 -10.67 16.72
C LEU A 87 -16.41 -9.40 17.53
N LYS A 88 -17.08 -9.19 18.65
CA LYS A 88 -16.94 -7.98 19.47
C LYS A 88 -16.70 -8.34 20.92
N LEU A 89 -15.78 -7.66 21.60
CA LEU A 89 -15.57 -7.79 23.04
C LEU A 89 -16.65 -7.02 23.81
N GLU A 90 -17.16 -7.63 24.87
CA GLU A 90 -18.06 -6.97 25.82
C GLU A 90 -17.27 -6.33 26.97
N LYS A 91 -17.93 -5.40 27.67
CA LYS A 91 -17.33 -4.74 28.83
C LYS A 91 -17.00 -5.78 29.90
N GLY A 92 -15.72 -5.90 30.24
CA GLY A 92 -15.22 -6.86 31.22
C GLY A 92 -14.53 -8.09 30.60
N ASP A 93 -14.61 -8.28 29.28
CA ASP A 93 -13.93 -9.38 28.61
C ASP A 93 -12.40 -9.25 28.71
N LYS A 94 -11.77 -10.21 29.38
CA LYS A 94 -10.31 -10.29 29.49
C LYS A 94 -9.67 -11.10 28.35
N SER A 95 -10.44 -11.95 27.68
CA SER A 95 -9.98 -12.83 26.60
C SER A 95 -9.70 -12.06 25.30
N ARG A 96 -9.05 -12.73 24.33
CA ARG A 96 -8.84 -12.21 22.98
C ARG A 96 -9.84 -12.85 22.03
N LEU A 97 -10.34 -12.06 21.08
CA LEU A 97 -11.13 -12.55 19.96
C LEU A 97 -10.28 -13.46 19.06
N LYS A 98 -10.88 -14.57 18.60
CA LYS A 98 -10.25 -15.46 17.61
C LYS A 98 -10.28 -14.76 16.25
N LEU A 99 -9.20 -14.88 15.49
CA LEU A 99 -9.12 -14.26 14.17
C LEU A 99 -10.12 -14.89 13.19
N PRO A 100 -11.03 -14.11 12.59
CA PRO A 100 -12.00 -14.63 11.64
C PRO A 100 -11.33 -15.03 10.31
N PRO A 101 -11.97 -15.88 9.49
CA PRO A 101 -11.39 -16.42 8.26
C PRO A 101 -10.95 -15.35 7.25
N TRP A 102 -11.71 -14.25 7.09
CA TRP A 102 -11.42 -13.19 6.11
C TRP A 102 -10.20 -12.32 6.45
N LEU A 103 -9.65 -12.46 7.66
CA LEU A 103 -8.41 -11.78 8.07
C LEU A 103 -7.19 -12.68 8.04
N LYS A 104 -7.34 -13.96 7.67
CA LYS A 104 -6.21 -14.89 7.55
C LYS A 104 -5.51 -14.66 6.22
N THR A 105 -4.20 -14.44 6.28
CA THR A 105 -3.34 -14.34 5.10
C THR A 105 -2.41 -15.54 5.01
N GLU A 106 -1.91 -15.81 3.81
CA GLU A 106 -0.89 -16.83 3.58
C GLU A 106 0.48 -16.33 4.05
N ILE A 107 1.36 -17.28 4.38
CA ILE A 107 2.72 -16.96 4.82
C ILE A 107 3.53 -16.52 3.59
N PRO A 108 4.22 -15.37 3.63
CA PRO A 108 4.97 -14.87 2.49
C PRO A 108 6.12 -15.81 2.13
N MET A 109 6.10 -16.35 0.90
CA MET A 109 7.13 -17.20 0.33
C MET A 109 7.41 -16.79 -1.13
N GLY A 110 8.68 -16.80 -1.57
CA GLY A 110 9.03 -16.58 -2.98
C GLY A 110 10.37 -15.88 -3.24
N LYS A 111 10.87 -16.01 -4.48
CA LYS A 111 12.16 -15.45 -4.92
C LYS A 111 12.19 -13.91 -4.90
N ASN A 112 11.10 -13.26 -5.30
CA ASN A 112 11.00 -11.78 -5.30
C ASN A 112 11.06 -11.19 -3.88
N TYR A 113 10.35 -11.79 -2.94
CA TYR A 113 10.41 -11.40 -1.53
C TYR A 113 11.84 -11.49 -0.99
N SER A 114 12.55 -12.60 -1.23
CA SER A 114 13.94 -12.77 -0.80
C SER A 114 14.90 -11.76 -1.46
N ARG A 115 14.67 -11.40 -2.73
CA ARG A 115 15.46 -10.39 -3.45
C ARG A 115 15.28 -9.00 -2.85
N ILE A 116 14.05 -8.54 -2.67
CA ILE A 116 13.77 -7.22 -2.09
C ILE A 116 14.33 -7.15 -0.67
N LYS A 117 14.15 -8.22 0.12
CA LYS A 117 14.70 -8.32 1.48
C LYS A 117 16.23 -8.19 1.53
N SER A 118 16.96 -8.84 0.62
CA SER A 118 18.43 -8.76 0.61
C SER A 118 18.91 -7.38 0.17
N GLN A 119 18.23 -6.73 -0.78
CA GLN A 119 18.54 -5.37 -1.22
C GLN A 119 18.32 -4.35 -0.11
N LEU A 120 17.20 -4.41 0.61
CA LEU A 120 16.91 -3.53 1.75
C LEU A 120 18.01 -3.61 2.82
N ARG A 121 18.43 -4.83 3.18
CA ARG A 121 19.52 -5.03 4.15
C ARG A 121 20.85 -4.49 3.68
N ARG A 122 21.20 -4.69 2.41
CA ARG A 122 22.47 -4.21 1.82
C ARG A 122 22.56 -2.69 1.83
N LEU A 123 21.43 -2.01 1.62
CA LEU A 123 21.35 -0.55 1.56
C LEU A 123 21.00 0.09 2.93
N GLN A 124 20.93 -0.72 3.99
CA GLN A 124 20.57 -0.28 5.35
C GLN A 124 19.23 0.48 5.41
N LEU A 125 18.26 0.05 4.60
CA LEU A 125 16.93 0.67 4.54
C LEU A 125 15.93 -0.10 5.41
N SER A 126 15.06 0.64 6.09
CA SER A 126 13.93 0.10 6.84
C SER A 126 12.65 0.13 6.01
N THR A 127 11.74 -0.81 6.27
CA THR A 127 10.39 -0.80 5.66
C THR A 127 9.33 -0.96 6.72
N VAL A 128 8.23 -0.21 6.57
CA VAL A 128 7.07 -0.41 7.45
C VAL A 128 6.47 -1.81 7.27
N CYS A 129 6.66 -2.42 6.09
CA CYS A 129 6.20 -3.78 5.82
C CYS A 129 6.80 -4.79 6.82
N GLU A 130 8.10 -4.69 7.11
CA GLU A 130 8.78 -5.55 8.09
C GLU A 130 8.55 -5.05 9.53
N GLU A 131 8.76 -3.76 9.79
CA GLU A 131 8.74 -3.21 11.16
C GLU A 131 7.33 -3.19 11.77
N ALA A 132 6.29 -2.99 10.94
CA ALA A 132 4.89 -3.05 11.36
C ALA A 132 4.27 -4.47 11.24
N ARG A 133 5.05 -5.48 10.83
CA ARG A 133 4.60 -6.88 10.66
C ARG A 133 3.39 -7.00 9.74
N CYS A 134 3.47 -6.35 8.57
CA CYS A 134 2.35 -6.23 7.66
C CYS A 134 1.90 -7.62 7.15
N PRO A 135 0.59 -7.97 7.27
CA PRO A 135 0.09 -9.25 6.78
C PRO A 135 0.12 -9.35 5.24
N ASN A 136 0.25 -8.22 4.54
CA ASN A 136 0.21 -8.13 3.07
C ASN A 136 1.60 -8.13 2.42
N ILE A 137 2.69 -8.30 3.19
CA ILE A 137 4.07 -8.14 2.67
C ILE A 137 4.37 -9.08 1.50
N GLY A 138 3.85 -10.31 1.53
CA GLY A 138 4.03 -11.29 0.45
C GLY A 138 3.38 -10.86 -0.86
N GLU A 139 2.16 -10.34 -0.79
CA GLU A 139 1.43 -9.83 -1.95
C GLU A 139 2.10 -8.54 -2.49
N CYS A 140 2.48 -7.63 -1.61
CA CYS A 140 3.12 -6.36 -1.95
C CYS A 140 4.44 -6.57 -2.69
N TRP A 141 5.35 -7.36 -2.12
CA TRP A 141 6.69 -7.59 -2.65
C TRP A 141 6.74 -8.66 -3.74
N GLY A 142 5.77 -9.58 -3.76
CA GLY A 142 5.68 -10.64 -4.75
C GLY A 142 5.20 -10.16 -6.13
N GLY A 143 4.66 -8.95 -6.24
CA GLY A 143 4.06 -8.40 -7.47
C GLY A 143 2.58 -8.80 -7.68
N GLY A 144 2.07 -9.78 -6.93
CA GLY A 144 0.71 -10.31 -7.10
C GLY A 144 0.45 -10.87 -8.52
N THR A 145 -0.81 -11.18 -8.83
CA THR A 145 -1.27 -11.59 -10.17
C THR A 145 -1.15 -10.50 -11.24
N HIS A 146 -0.97 -9.23 -10.83
CA HIS A 146 -0.97 -8.05 -11.70
C HIS A 146 0.42 -7.44 -11.95
N GLY A 147 1.49 -8.05 -11.42
CA GLY A 147 2.88 -7.78 -11.83
C GLY A 147 3.56 -6.54 -11.26
N THR A 148 2.84 -5.58 -10.68
CA THR A 148 3.48 -4.43 -10.02
C THR A 148 3.82 -4.75 -8.56
N ALA A 149 5.12 -4.77 -8.28
CA ALA A 149 5.62 -4.73 -6.92
C ALA A 149 5.43 -3.31 -6.38
N THR A 150 5.08 -3.19 -5.11
CA THR A 150 5.16 -1.92 -4.39
C THR A 150 5.92 -2.14 -3.09
N ALA A 151 6.74 -1.17 -2.73
CA ALA A 151 7.43 -1.11 -1.46
C ALA A 151 7.08 0.20 -0.75
N THR A 152 6.83 0.09 0.56
CA THR A 152 6.75 1.25 1.44
C THR A 152 8.04 1.36 2.23
N ILE A 153 8.84 2.38 1.91
CA ILE A 153 10.13 2.63 2.57
C ILE A 153 9.91 3.50 3.79
N MET A 154 10.50 3.10 4.90
CA MET A 154 10.44 3.85 6.15
C MET A 154 11.78 4.55 6.34
N LEU A 155 11.76 5.87 6.19
CA LEU A 155 12.89 6.76 6.37
C LEU A 155 13.14 7.02 7.86
N MET A 156 14.34 7.49 8.16
CA MET A 156 14.81 7.92 9.48
C MET A 156 14.94 6.76 10.48
N GLY A 157 15.15 5.55 9.95
CA GLY A 157 15.38 4.32 10.71
C GLY A 157 14.10 3.66 11.24
N ASP A 158 14.29 2.77 12.23
CA ASP A 158 13.25 1.88 12.77
C ASP A 158 12.76 2.27 14.18
N THR A 159 13.19 3.43 14.67
CA THR A 159 13.01 3.84 16.06
C THR A 159 12.41 5.25 16.14
N CYS A 160 11.18 5.31 16.65
CA CYS A 160 10.35 6.50 16.74
C CYS A 160 10.51 7.23 18.09
N THR A 161 10.37 8.56 18.07
CA THR A 161 10.31 9.38 19.30
C THR A 161 8.93 9.39 19.97
N ARG A 162 7.94 8.74 19.33
CA ARG A 162 6.55 8.64 19.78
C ARG A 162 6.13 7.19 20.04
N GLY A 163 5.16 7.03 20.94
CA GLY A 163 4.68 5.74 21.42
C GLY A 163 3.18 5.53 21.19
N CYS A 164 2.74 5.53 19.92
CA CYS A 164 1.37 5.19 19.55
C CYS A 164 1.03 3.76 19.99
N ARG A 165 -0.12 3.55 20.64
CA ARG A 165 -0.45 2.27 21.30
C ARG A 165 -0.87 1.15 20.34
N PHE A 166 -1.09 1.49 19.07
CA PHE A 166 -1.37 0.55 17.99
C PHE A 166 -0.11 0.13 17.21
N CYS A 167 0.98 0.92 17.29
CA CYS A 167 2.14 0.80 16.40
C CYS A 167 3.24 -0.07 17.02
N SER A 168 3.84 -0.97 16.23
CA SER A 168 4.92 -1.87 16.69
C SER A 168 6.35 -1.39 16.42
N VAL A 169 6.50 -0.22 15.81
CA VAL A 169 7.81 0.41 15.59
C VAL A 169 8.48 0.68 16.94
N LYS A 170 9.81 0.52 17.00
CA LYS A 170 10.55 0.70 18.26
C LYS A 170 10.44 2.15 18.71
N THR A 171 10.61 2.39 20.00
CA THR A 171 10.51 3.74 20.56
C THR A 171 11.76 4.11 21.36
N SER A 172 12.32 5.29 21.11
CA SER A 172 13.40 5.88 21.89
C SER A 172 13.26 7.40 21.91
N ARG A 173 13.55 8.03 23.05
CA ARG A 173 13.62 9.50 23.14
C ARG A 173 14.85 10.07 22.41
N THR A 174 15.87 9.24 22.23
CA THR A 174 17.15 9.58 21.61
C THR A 174 17.47 8.50 20.57
N PRO A 175 16.78 8.50 19.42
CA PRO A 175 17.11 7.61 18.32
C PRO A 175 18.51 7.94 17.77
N LEU A 176 19.03 7.09 16.90
CA LEU A 176 20.31 7.36 16.23
C LEU A 176 20.21 8.62 15.33
N PRO A 177 21.34 9.33 15.12
CA PRO A 177 21.39 10.42 14.15
C PRO A 177 20.91 9.96 12.76
N LEU A 178 20.34 10.88 11.99
CA LEU A 178 19.99 10.61 10.60
C LEU A 178 21.24 10.22 9.82
N ASN A 179 21.10 9.24 8.92
CA ASN A 179 22.10 8.93 7.94
C ASN A 179 22.00 9.97 6.79
N PRO A 180 23.01 10.83 6.57
CA PRO A 180 22.95 11.83 5.50
C PRO A 180 22.84 11.24 4.10
N GLU A 181 23.28 9.99 3.91
CA GLU A 181 23.23 9.28 2.63
C GLU A 181 21.90 8.53 2.41
N GLU A 182 21.00 8.48 3.40
CA GLU A 182 19.70 7.77 3.26
C GLU A 182 18.88 8.25 2.05
N PRO A 183 18.78 9.56 1.72
CA PRO A 183 18.04 10.03 0.54
C PRO A 183 18.59 9.47 -0.77
N VAL A 184 19.93 9.51 -0.95
CA VAL A 184 20.62 9.03 -2.15
C VAL A 184 20.53 7.51 -2.27
N ASN A 185 20.75 6.80 -1.16
CA ASN A 185 20.65 5.34 -1.10
C ASN A 185 19.22 4.86 -1.39
N THR A 186 18.22 5.54 -0.84
CA THR A 186 16.80 5.25 -1.09
C THR A 186 16.44 5.46 -2.56
N ALA A 187 16.84 6.59 -3.15
CA ALA A 187 16.60 6.88 -4.56
C ALA A 187 17.27 5.86 -5.49
N THR A 188 18.48 5.42 -5.15
CA THR A 188 19.20 4.36 -5.88
C THR A 188 18.45 3.03 -5.79
N ALA A 189 18.02 2.64 -4.59
CA ALA A 189 17.26 1.40 -4.38
C ALA A 189 15.98 1.35 -5.21
N ILE A 190 15.19 2.43 -5.16
CA ILE A 190 13.89 2.52 -5.84
C ILE A 190 14.06 2.45 -7.35
N THR A 191 15.09 3.13 -7.89
CA THR A 191 15.40 3.10 -9.32
C THR A 191 15.79 1.69 -9.77
N ASP A 192 16.64 1.00 -9.00
CA ASP A 192 17.06 -0.38 -9.29
C ASP A 192 15.91 -1.40 -9.25
N TRP A 193 14.86 -1.11 -8.48
CA TRP A 193 13.70 -2.01 -8.38
C TRP A 193 12.73 -1.90 -9.55
N GLY A 194 12.80 -0.82 -10.35
CA GLY A 194 11.90 -0.60 -11.49
C GLY A 194 10.44 -0.48 -11.06
N LEU A 195 10.18 0.16 -9.92
CA LEU A 195 8.81 0.39 -9.43
C LEU A 195 8.15 1.54 -10.21
N ASP A 196 6.83 1.45 -10.42
CA ASP A 196 6.03 2.54 -11.00
C ASP A 196 5.49 3.52 -9.94
N TYR A 197 5.41 3.05 -8.69
CA TYR A 197 4.88 3.77 -7.54
C TYR A 197 5.67 3.41 -6.29
N VAL A 198 5.99 4.39 -5.46
CA VAL A 198 6.62 4.18 -4.15
C VAL A 198 5.93 5.01 -3.09
N VAL A 199 5.76 4.39 -1.92
CA VAL A 199 5.32 5.09 -0.71
C VAL A 199 6.53 5.31 0.19
N LEU A 200 6.82 6.56 0.51
CA LEU A 200 7.76 6.94 1.55
C LEU A 200 6.97 7.24 2.82
N THR A 201 7.41 6.68 3.93
CA THR A 201 6.93 7.06 5.26
C THR A 201 8.11 7.25 6.18
N SER A 202 7.88 7.68 7.41
CA SER A 202 8.95 7.83 8.39
C SER A 202 8.44 7.60 9.80
N VAL A 203 9.38 7.40 10.71
CA VAL A 203 9.11 7.56 12.14
C VAL A 203 8.97 9.04 12.51
N ASP A 204 8.36 9.33 13.66
CA ASP A 204 8.40 10.69 14.23
C ASP A 204 9.79 10.98 14.81
N ARG A 205 10.36 12.13 14.44
CA ARG A 205 11.67 12.63 14.89
C ARG A 205 11.54 13.94 15.64
N ASP A 206 10.84 13.93 16.77
CA ASP A 206 10.67 15.11 17.64
C ASP A 206 12.01 15.62 18.24
N ASP A 207 13.11 14.88 18.06
CA ASP A 207 14.48 15.29 18.39
C ASP A 207 15.12 16.23 17.35
N LEU A 208 14.53 16.35 16.15
CA LEU A 208 14.98 17.24 15.08
C LEU A 208 14.13 18.52 15.05
N SER A 209 14.74 19.63 14.65
CA SER A 209 14.06 20.94 14.63
C SER A 209 12.90 21.02 13.63
N ASP A 210 13.00 20.31 12.51
CA ASP A 210 11.96 20.25 11.46
C ASP A 210 11.21 18.91 11.45
N GLY A 211 11.36 18.10 12.50
CA GLY A 211 10.76 16.78 12.58
C GLY A 211 11.20 15.79 11.48
N GLY A 212 12.25 16.12 10.71
CA GLY A 212 12.71 15.33 9.56
C GLY A 212 12.07 15.70 8.22
N ALA A 213 11.29 16.77 8.14
CA ALA A 213 10.61 17.20 6.91
C ALA A 213 11.59 17.43 5.74
N SER A 214 12.73 18.06 6.00
CA SER A 214 13.77 18.29 4.98
C SER A 214 14.36 16.98 4.46
N HIS A 215 14.48 15.96 5.33
CA HIS A 215 15.02 14.65 4.96
C HIS A 215 14.07 13.88 4.03
N ILE A 216 12.77 13.95 4.31
CA ILE A 216 11.72 13.41 3.43
C ILE A 216 11.76 14.13 2.08
N ALA A 217 11.76 15.47 2.09
CA ALA A 217 11.78 16.28 0.88
C ALA A 217 13.02 16.04 0.01
N GLU A 218 14.20 15.89 0.61
CA GLU A 218 15.43 15.58 -0.13
C GLU A 218 15.35 14.19 -0.77
N THR A 219 14.78 13.21 -0.06
CA THR A 219 14.58 11.86 -0.60
C THR A 219 13.66 11.88 -1.83
N VAL A 220 12.56 12.65 -1.78
CA VAL A 220 11.67 12.83 -2.93
C VAL A 220 12.43 13.46 -4.10
N LYS A 221 13.16 14.55 -3.86
CA LYS A 221 13.96 15.23 -4.90
C LYS A 221 14.98 14.30 -5.54
N GLU A 222 15.71 13.52 -4.74
CA GLU A 222 16.68 12.54 -5.23
C GLU A 222 16.03 11.45 -6.10
N ILE A 223 14.84 10.96 -5.72
CA ILE A 223 14.08 10.01 -6.53
C ILE A 223 13.66 10.64 -7.87
N LYS A 224 13.11 11.86 -7.83
CA LYS A 224 12.63 12.58 -9.02
C LYS A 224 13.74 12.97 -10.00
N LYS A 225 14.98 13.16 -9.51
CA LYS A 225 16.16 13.37 -10.37
C LYS A 225 16.51 12.13 -11.20
N ARG A 226 16.18 10.92 -10.73
CA ARG A 226 16.61 9.64 -11.32
C ARG A 226 15.50 8.92 -12.08
N SER A 227 14.25 9.14 -11.72
CA SER A 227 13.12 8.43 -12.30
C SER A 227 11.84 9.26 -12.31
N ASN A 228 10.91 8.91 -13.21
CA ASN A 228 9.57 9.49 -13.27
C ASN A 228 8.55 8.74 -12.40
N ILE A 229 9.02 7.95 -11.42
CA ILE A 229 8.18 7.18 -10.51
C ILE A 229 7.21 8.10 -9.77
N LEU A 230 6.00 7.59 -9.50
CA LEU A 230 5.06 8.28 -8.63
C LEU A 230 5.49 8.13 -7.16
N VAL A 231 5.47 9.23 -6.42
CA VAL A 231 5.93 9.27 -5.02
C VAL A 231 4.79 9.73 -4.12
N GLU A 232 4.36 8.85 -3.23
CA GLU A 232 3.46 9.15 -2.12
C GLU A 232 4.28 9.34 -0.84
N CYS A 233 4.04 10.41 -0.09
CA CYS A 233 4.65 10.59 1.23
C CYS A 233 3.58 10.47 2.31
N LEU A 234 3.64 9.40 3.11
CA LEU A 234 2.89 9.25 4.36
C LEU A 234 3.68 9.85 5.52
N VAL A 235 3.33 11.07 5.89
CA VAL A 235 4.14 11.92 6.76
C VAL A 235 3.65 11.96 8.22
N PRO A 236 4.54 12.26 9.18
CA PRO A 236 4.20 12.69 10.53
C PRO A 236 3.31 13.94 10.56
N ASP A 237 2.82 14.30 11.75
CA ASP A 237 2.05 15.55 11.92
C ASP A 237 2.94 16.80 12.12
N PHE A 238 4.25 16.63 12.27
CA PHE A 238 5.23 17.68 12.58
C PHE A 238 4.82 18.61 13.72
N ARG A 239 4.02 18.12 14.68
CA ARG A 239 3.45 18.91 15.78
C ARG A 239 2.66 20.13 15.27
N GLY A 240 2.05 20.01 14.10
CA GLY A 240 1.28 21.07 13.45
C GLY A 240 2.13 22.16 12.78
N ASP A 241 3.45 21.97 12.63
CA ASP A 241 4.29 22.96 11.95
C ASP A 241 3.99 22.99 10.44
N LYS A 242 3.36 24.08 10.01
CA LYS A 242 3.00 24.33 8.61
C LYS A 242 4.23 24.44 7.70
N ASN A 243 5.37 24.91 8.20
CA ASN A 243 6.58 25.03 7.38
C ASN A 243 7.10 23.63 6.98
N CYS A 244 7.02 22.67 7.90
CA CYS A 244 7.37 21.28 7.63
C CYS A 244 6.49 20.67 6.53
N VAL A 245 5.18 20.94 6.58
CA VAL A 245 4.24 20.54 5.52
C VAL A 245 4.62 21.17 4.19
N LYS A 246 4.90 22.48 4.17
CA LYS A 246 5.29 23.21 2.95
C LYS A 246 6.58 22.67 2.33
N ILE A 247 7.60 22.39 3.13
CA ILE A 247 8.88 21.80 2.67
C ILE A 247 8.65 20.52 1.87
N ILE A 248 7.74 19.67 2.35
CA ILE A 248 7.41 18.41 1.69
C ILE A 248 6.57 18.67 0.44
N VAL A 249 5.53 19.52 0.49
CA VAL A 249 4.73 19.87 -0.69
C VAL A 249 5.60 20.40 -1.83
N ASP A 250 6.59 21.24 -1.52
CA ASP A 250 7.52 21.82 -2.51
C ASP A 250 8.55 20.80 -3.07
N SER A 251 8.57 19.56 -2.56
CA SER A 251 9.49 18.50 -3.03
C SER A 251 9.07 17.82 -4.34
N ASN A 252 7.92 18.20 -4.89
CA ASN A 252 7.33 17.62 -6.11
C ASN A 252 6.88 16.16 -5.95
N LEU A 253 6.37 15.79 -4.76
CA LEU A 253 5.64 14.53 -4.57
C LEU A 253 4.30 14.54 -5.32
N ASP A 254 3.75 13.35 -5.59
CA ASP A 254 2.48 13.21 -6.30
C ASP A 254 1.27 13.08 -5.36
N VAL A 255 1.49 12.50 -4.18
CA VAL A 255 0.43 12.26 -3.18
C VAL A 255 0.95 12.57 -1.78
N PHE A 256 0.25 13.47 -1.08
CA PHE A 256 0.54 13.80 0.32
C PHE A 256 -0.42 13.04 1.23
N ALA A 257 0.09 12.15 2.06
CA ALA A 257 -0.71 11.34 2.97
C ALA A 257 -0.41 11.67 4.43
N HIS A 258 -1.44 11.79 5.25
CA HIS A 258 -1.33 11.82 6.71
C HIS A 258 -2.53 11.11 7.31
N ASN A 259 -2.28 10.10 8.13
CA ASN A 259 -3.35 9.28 8.68
C ASN A 259 -3.94 9.91 9.94
N ILE A 260 -5.28 10.02 9.96
CA ILE A 260 -6.02 10.38 11.17
C ILE A 260 -6.08 9.20 12.16
N GLU A 261 -5.94 7.97 11.65
CA GLU A 261 -5.87 6.67 12.32
C GLU A 261 -7.15 6.22 13.03
N THR A 262 -7.83 7.11 13.75
CA THR A 262 -9.05 6.77 14.49
C THR A 262 -9.93 8.01 14.68
N VAL A 263 -11.08 7.83 15.30
CA VAL A 263 -12.04 8.89 15.59
C VAL A 263 -11.55 9.81 16.72
N GLU A 264 -12.09 11.02 16.80
CA GLU A 264 -11.62 12.06 17.73
C GLU A 264 -11.60 11.59 19.19
N ARG A 265 -12.68 10.95 19.67
CA ARG A 265 -12.77 10.43 21.05
C ARG A 265 -11.66 9.42 21.39
N LEU A 266 -11.25 8.59 20.43
CA LEU A 266 -10.27 7.53 20.64
C LEU A 266 -8.82 7.99 20.45
N THR A 267 -8.60 9.09 19.75
CA THR A 267 -7.27 9.65 19.48
C THR A 267 -6.34 9.68 20.72
N PRO A 268 -6.72 10.25 21.88
CA PRO A 268 -5.84 10.30 23.05
C PRO A 268 -5.52 8.92 23.67
N PHE A 269 -6.31 7.89 23.34
CA PHE A 269 -6.10 6.52 23.83
C PHE A 269 -5.35 5.64 22.83
N VAL A 270 -5.41 5.99 21.54
CA VAL A 270 -4.83 5.22 20.44
C VAL A 270 -3.46 5.75 20.04
N ARG A 271 -3.35 7.06 19.89
CA ARG A 271 -2.16 7.74 19.35
C ARG A 271 -1.29 8.28 20.50
N ASP A 272 -0.07 8.67 20.18
CA ASP A 272 0.78 9.40 21.13
C ASP A 272 0.08 10.71 21.52
N ARG A 273 0.24 11.16 22.77
CA ARG A 273 -0.41 12.38 23.29
C ARG A 273 -0.09 13.66 22.49
N ARG A 274 0.98 13.65 21.70
CA ARG A 274 1.38 14.76 20.81
C ARG A 274 0.65 14.77 19.47
N ALA A 275 -0.04 13.67 19.14
CA ALA A 275 -0.75 13.49 17.87
C ALA A 275 -2.25 13.71 18.07
N GLU A 276 -2.66 14.98 18.02
CA GLU A 276 -4.05 15.39 18.22
C GLU A 276 -4.88 15.27 16.94
N TYR A 277 -6.18 15.02 17.08
CA TYR A 277 -7.09 14.81 15.96
C TYR A 277 -7.19 16.05 15.07
N ARG A 278 -7.44 17.22 15.68
CA ARG A 278 -7.56 18.50 14.96
C ARG A 278 -6.23 18.97 14.37
N GLN A 279 -5.10 18.66 15.02
CA GLN A 279 -3.76 18.89 14.46
C GLN A 279 -3.55 18.08 13.17
N SER A 280 -3.93 16.81 13.16
CA SER A 280 -3.85 15.96 11.98
C SER A 280 -4.70 16.45 10.81
N LEU A 281 -5.92 16.92 11.08
CA LEU A 281 -6.74 17.58 10.05
C LEU A 281 -6.05 18.82 9.50
N LYS A 282 -5.46 19.65 10.39
CA LYS A 282 -4.79 20.88 9.95
C LYS A 282 -3.56 20.64 9.07
N VAL A 283 -2.86 19.51 9.27
CA VAL A 283 -1.75 19.08 8.40
C VAL A 283 -2.25 18.82 6.97
N LEU A 284 -3.38 18.13 6.83
CA LEU A 284 -3.99 17.82 5.53
C LEU A 284 -4.53 19.09 4.85
N GLU A 285 -5.21 19.96 5.61
CA GLU A 285 -5.66 21.27 5.13
C GLU A 285 -4.48 22.11 4.63
N THR A 286 -3.38 22.17 5.40
CA THR A 286 -2.19 22.95 5.03
C THR A 286 -1.57 22.45 3.74
N ALA A 287 -1.57 21.13 3.50
CA ALA A 287 -1.08 20.57 2.23
C ALA A 287 -1.93 21.06 1.04
N LYS A 288 -3.26 21.11 1.19
CA LYS A 288 -4.18 21.68 0.19
C LYS A 288 -4.06 23.19 0.04
N GLU A 289 -3.86 23.93 1.14
CA GLU A 289 -3.59 25.38 1.12
C GLU A 289 -2.31 25.68 0.30
N CYS A 290 -1.27 24.85 0.44
CA CYS A 290 -0.01 24.99 -0.28
C CYS A 290 -0.11 24.59 -1.76
N ASN A 291 -0.87 23.54 -2.08
CA ASN A 291 -1.12 23.10 -3.44
C ASN A 291 -2.52 22.47 -3.58
N PRO A 292 -3.52 23.20 -4.10
CA PRO A 292 -4.89 22.71 -4.23
C PRO A 292 -5.03 21.46 -5.12
N GLU A 293 -4.16 21.31 -6.12
CA GLU A 293 -4.17 20.20 -7.08
C GLU A 293 -3.49 18.93 -6.55
N LEU A 294 -2.69 19.06 -5.49
CA LEU A 294 -1.98 17.93 -4.87
C LEU A 294 -2.98 16.94 -4.29
N ILE A 295 -2.84 15.66 -4.64
CA ILE A 295 -3.72 14.64 -4.09
C ILE A 295 -3.39 14.44 -2.61
N THR A 296 -4.39 14.58 -1.74
CA THR A 296 -4.27 14.31 -0.31
C THR A 296 -4.96 13.01 0.09
N LYS A 297 -4.39 12.31 1.06
CA LYS A 297 -4.88 10.98 1.47
C LYS A 297 -4.82 10.79 2.98
N SER A 298 -5.80 10.07 3.51
CA SER A 298 -5.82 9.67 4.92
C SER A 298 -6.31 8.23 5.09
N SER A 299 -6.19 7.72 6.32
CA SER A 299 -6.58 6.35 6.67
C SER A 299 -7.23 6.30 8.06
N ILE A 300 -8.20 5.39 8.20
CA ILE A 300 -8.85 5.03 9.47
C ILE A 300 -8.65 3.53 9.73
N MET A 301 -8.18 3.20 10.93
CA MET A 301 -8.16 1.82 11.43
C MET A 301 -9.43 1.55 12.24
N LEU A 302 -10.11 0.47 11.90
CA LEU A 302 -11.37 0.05 12.52
C LEU A 302 -11.18 -1.15 13.46
N GLY A 303 -12.06 -1.28 14.45
CA GLY A 303 -12.04 -2.32 15.47
C GLY A 303 -11.40 -1.89 16.80
N LEU A 304 -11.25 -0.59 17.04
CA LEU A 304 -10.68 -0.03 18.27
C LEU A 304 -11.75 0.43 19.28
N GLY A 305 -13.03 0.38 18.89
CA GLY A 305 -14.18 0.75 19.74
C GLY A 305 -14.86 2.04 19.32
N GLU A 306 -14.60 2.49 18.10
CA GLU A 306 -15.36 3.52 17.40
C GLU A 306 -16.78 3.03 17.08
N THR A 307 -17.72 3.96 17.01
CA THR A 307 -19.10 3.73 16.55
C THR A 307 -19.23 4.08 15.07
N ASP A 308 -20.31 3.61 14.43
CA ASP A 308 -20.56 3.89 13.01
C ASP A 308 -20.71 5.41 12.78
N GLU A 309 -21.39 6.11 13.70
CA GLU A 309 -21.60 7.55 13.64
C GLU A 309 -20.28 8.34 13.76
N GLU A 310 -19.36 7.90 14.62
CA GLU A 310 -18.05 8.54 14.77
C GLU A 310 -17.16 8.32 13.54
N ILE A 311 -17.28 7.17 12.87
CA ILE A 311 -16.58 6.92 11.60
C ILE A 311 -17.13 7.86 10.53
N GLU A 312 -18.45 7.94 10.37
CA GLU A 312 -19.12 8.81 9.39
C GLU A 312 -18.79 10.29 9.63
N GLN A 313 -18.76 10.73 10.89
CA GLN A 313 -18.27 12.07 11.25
C GLN A 313 -16.81 12.27 10.86
N THR A 314 -15.94 11.30 11.15
CA THR A 314 -14.51 11.41 10.76
C THR A 314 -14.32 11.47 9.25
N MET A 315 -15.13 10.74 8.48
CA MET A 315 -15.13 10.82 7.03
C MET A 315 -15.55 12.20 6.53
N THR A 316 -16.54 12.81 7.18
CA THR A 316 -16.98 14.18 6.88
C THR A 316 -15.89 15.19 7.21
N ASP A 317 -15.29 15.14 8.40
CA ASP A 317 -14.19 16.01 8.83
C ASP A 317 -12.98 15.93 7.87
N LEU A 318 -12.63 14.72 7.42
CA LEU A 318 -11.57 14.54 6.42
C LEU A 318 -11.93 15.17 5.08
N LYS A 319 -13.18 15.04 4.65
CA LYS A 319 -13.64 15.62 3.38
C LYS A 319 -13.64 17.15 3.44
N GLU A 320 -14.08 17.73 4.56
CA GLU A 320 -14.03 19.18 4.82
C GLU A 320 -12.60 19.71 4.88
N ALA A 321 -11.65 18.93 5.41
CA ALA A 321 -10.22 19.22 5.38
C ALA A 321 -9.59 19.12 3.97
N GLY A 322 -10.39 18.80 2.94
CA GLY A 322 -9.94 18.71 1.56
C GLY A 322 -9.22 17.40 1.23
N VAL A 323 -9.46 16.32 1.98
CA VAL A 323 -8.90 15.00 1.66
C VAL A 323 -9.53 14.43 0.38
N ASP A 324 -8.70 14.00 -0.56
CA ASP A 324 -9.15 13.41 -1.82
C ASP A 324 -9.38 11.90 -1.72
N ALA A 325 -8.56 11.20 -0.94
CA ALA A 325 -8.51 9.74 -0.91
C ALA A 325 -8.59 9.19 0.51
N LEU A 326 -9.39 8.14 0.70
CA LEU A 326 -9.58 7.52 2.01
C LEU A 326 -9.35 6.00 1.97
N THR A 327 -8.64 5.50 2.97
CA THR A 327 -8.54 4.06 3.23
C THR A 327 -9.12 3.68 4.58
N LEU A 328 -9.95 2.63 4.62
CA LEU A 328 -10.48 2.04 5.87
C LEU A 328 -10.03 0.59 5.97
N GLY A 329 -9.34 0.25 7.06
CA GLY A 329 -8.77 -1.08 7.27
C GLY A 329 -8.99 -1.62 8.67
N GLN A 330 -8.98 -2.94 8.85
CA GLN A 330 -9.06 -3.54 10.18
C GLN A 330 -7.75 -3.29 10.95
N TYR A 331 -7.88 -2.77 12.18
CA TYR A 331 -6.80 -2.76 13.15
C TYR A 331 -6.41 -4.20 13.50
N MET A 332 -5.12 -4.50 13.29
CA MET A 332 -4.52 -5.80 13.60
C MET A 332 -3.53 -5.65 14.73
N GLN A 333 -3.87 -6.22 15.89
CA GLN A 333 -3.03 -6.12 17.09
C GLN A 333 -1.64 -6.76 16.87
N PRO A 334 -0.53 -5.99 16.87
CA PRO A 334 0.79 -6.51 16.52
C PRO A 334 1.35 -7.50 17.55
N THR A 335 1.17 -7.18 18.84
CA THR A 335 1.58 -8.04 19.97
C THR A 335 0.59 -7.91 21.12
N LYS A 336 0.66 -8.81 22.10
CA LYS A 336 -0.20 -8.80 23.30
C LYS A 336 -0.07 -7.52 24.16
N ARG A 337 0.97 -6.71 23.94
CA ARG A 337 1.20 -5.44 24.68
C ARG A 337 0.48 -4.23 24.07
N HIS A 338 0.07 -4.33 22.80
CA HIS A 338 -0.64 -3.26 22.09
C HIS A 338 -2.13 -3.31 22.42
N LEU A 339 -2.88 -2.30 21.96
CA LEU A 339 -4.34 -2.25 22.14
C LEU A 339 -5.02 -3.53 21.68
N LYS A 340 -6.02 -3.97 22.43
CA LYS A 340 -6.85 -5.11 22.04
C LYS A 340 -7.72 -4.71 20.87
N VAL A 341 -7.99 -5.66 19.98
CA VAL A 341 -9.07 -5.53 19.00
C VAL A 341 -10.39 -5.63 19.76
N ILE A 342 -11.21 -4.59 19.71
CA ILE A 342 -12.54 -4.54 20.30
C ILE A 342 -13.55 -5.21 19.38
N GLU A 343 -13.44 -5.00 18.08
CA GLU A 343 -14.35 -5.58 17.09
C GLU A 343 -13.59 -6.03 15.83
N TYR A 344 -13.88 -7.24 15.35
CA TYR A 344 -13.52 -7.64 13.99
C TYR A 344 -14.68 -7.29 13.07
N ILE A 345 -14.44 -6.27 12.27
CA ILE A 345 -15.39 -5.70 11.35
C ILE A 345 -15.64 -6.67 10.19
N THR A 346 -16.90 -6.83 9.83
CA THR A 346 -17.28 -7.72 8.72
C THR A 346 -17.08 -7.00 7.37
N PRO A 347 -16.81 -7.75 6.29
CA PRO A 347 -16.67 -7.19 4.95
C PRO A 347 -17.87 -6.35 4.49
N GLU A 348 -19.08 -6.70 4.91
CA GLU A 348 -20.31 -5.96 4.57
C GLU A 348 -20.31 -4.56 5.18
N LYS A 349 -19.83 -4.41 6.42
CA LYS A 349 -19.64 -3.09 7.04
C LYS A 349 -18.59 -2.27 6.29
N PHE A 350 -17.47 -2.89 5.91
CA PHE A 350 -16.48 -2.21 5.05
C PHE A 350 -17.11 -1.72 3.75
N LYS A 351 -17.95 -2.53 3.08
CA LYS A 351 -18.64 -2.12 1.86
C LYS A 351 -19.59 -0.93 2.09
N LYS A 352 -20.28 -0.88 3.23
CA LYS A 352 -21.12 0.27 3.62
C LYS A 352 -20.29 1.57 3.63
N TRP A 353 -19.14 1.60 4.32
CA TRP A 353 -18.31 2.81 4.37
C TRP A 353 -17.62 3.13 3.04
N GLU A 354 -17.36 2.13 2.19
CA GLU A 354 -16.92 2.38 0.81
C GLU A 354 -17.96 3.24 0.07
N ASN A 355 -19.24 2.84 0.13
CA ASN A 355 -20.32 3.55 -0.52
C ASN A 355 -20.49 4.95 0.05
N ILE A 356 -20.47 5.11 1.38
CA ILE A 356 -20.55 6.43 2.03
C ILE A 356 -19.40 7.33 1.59
N GLY A 357 -18.18 6.82 1.53
CA GLY A 357 -17.04 7.62 1.09
C GLY A 357 -17.17 8.07 -0.38
N ASN A 358 -17.72 7.20 -1.23
CA ASN A 358 -18.01 7.56 -2.61
C ASN A 358 -19.13 8.62 -2.70
N GLU A 359 -20.16 8.53 -1.86
CA GLU A 359 -21.24 9.53 -1.76
C GLU A 359 -20.77 10.88 -1.24
N LEU A 360 -19.84 10.90 -0.27
CA LEU A 360 -19.17 12.12 0.23
C LEU A 360 -18.22 12.75 -0.81
N GLY A 361 -17.94 12.06 -1.92
CA GLY A 361 -17.15 12.58 -3.02
C GLY A 361 -15.64 12.50 -2.81
N PHE A 362 -15.13 11.51 -2.07
CA PHE A 362 -13.72 11.14 -2.19
C PHE A 362 -13.43 10.70 -3.64
N LEU A 363 -12.25 11.05 -4.17
CA LEU A 363 -11.79 10.56 -5.48
C LEU A 363 -11.73 9.03 -5.49
N TYR A 364 -11.34 8.43 -4.36
CA TYR A 364 -11.59 7.02 -4.10
C TYR A 364 -11.67 6.73 -2.61
N THR A 365 -12.44 5.68 -2.30
CA THR A 365 -12.51 5.07 -0.97
C THR A 365 -12.13 3.61 -1.09
N ALA A 366 -10.99 3.20 -0.51
CA ALA A 366 -10.65 1.78 -0.39
C ALA A 366 -11.00 1.30 1.02
N SER A 367 -12.00 0.43 1.13
CA SER A 367 -12.51 -0.03 2.42
C SER A 367 -12.54 -1.54 2.45
N GLY A 368 -11.78 -2.15 3.37
CA GLY A 368 -11.75 -3.61 3.47
C GLY A 368 -10.87 -4.14 4.60
N PRO A 369 -11.06 -5.40 5.02
CA PRO A 369 -10.40 -5.93 6.21
C PRO A 369 -8.85 -5.86 6.14
N LEU A 370 -8.28 -6.15 4.97
CA LEU A 370 -6.82 -6.15 4.76
C LEU A 370 -6.30 -4.86 4.14
N VAL A 371 -7.16 -3.86 3.90
CA VAL A 371 -6.72 -2.57 3.36
C VAL A 371 -5.78 -1.89 4.36
N ARG A 372 -4.77 -1.21 3.81
CA ARG A 372 -3.77 -0.40 4.51
C ARG A 372 -3.62 0.91 3.75
N SER A 373 -3.06 1.93 4.41
CA SER A 373 -2.76 3.21 3.77
C SER A 373 -1.95 3.02 2.48
N SER A 374 -0.94 2.14 2.49
CA SER A 374 -0.13 1.79 1.31
C SER A 374 -0.60 0.55 0.54
N TYR A 375 -1.89 0.19 0.60
CA TYR A 375 -2.40 -0.98 -0.12
C TYR A 375 -2.55 -0.72 -1.62
N LYS A 376 -2.10 -1.68 -2.44
CA LYS A 376 -1.96 -1.61 -3.91
C LYS A 376 -3.15 -1.03 -4.65
N ALA A 377 -4.37 -1.33 -4.20
CA ALA A 377 -5.57 -0.91 -4.92
C ALA A 377 -5.72 0.63 -4.96
N GLY A 378 -5.30 1.33 -3.90
CA GLY A 378 -5.22 2.79 -3.91
C GLY A 378 -4.17 3.31 -4.88
N GLU A 379 -3.01 2.64 -4.93
CA GLU A 379 -1.87 3.05 -5.77
C GLU A 379 -2.19 2.93 -7.26
N PHE A 380 -2.83 1.84 -7.69
CA PHE A 380 -3.27 1.66 -9.07
C PHE A 380 -4.26 2.74 -9.50
N PHE A 381 -5.25 3.03 -8.66
CA PHE A 381 -6.27 4.02 -8.97
C PHE A 381 -5.67 5.43 -9.04
N LEU A 382 -4.83 5.79 -8.06
CA LEU A 382 -4.11 7.06 -8.04
C LEU A 382 -3.18 7.20 -9.24
N THR A 383 -2.46 6.14 -9.59
CA THR A 383 -1.60 6.09 -10.77
C THR A 383 -2.38 6.41 -12.04
N ASN A 384 -3.57 5.82 -12.20
CA ASN A 384 -4.43 6.07 -13.36
C ASN A 384 -4.96 7.51 -13.40
N ILE A 385 -5.35 8.07 -12.25
CA ILE A 385 -5.77 9.48 -12.16
C ILE A 385 -4.61 10.42 -12.53
N LEU A 386 -3.45 10.21 -11.93
CA LEU A 386 -2.28 11.07 -12.14
C LEU A 386 -1.78 11.00 -13.59
N LYS A 387 -1.76 9.80 -14.19
CA LYS A 387 -1.43 9.64 -15.62
C LYS A 387 -2.43 10.36 -16.52
N LYS A 388 -3.74 10.25 -16.23
CA LYS A 388 -4.79 10.99 -16.99
C LYS A 388 -4.63 12.50 -16.86
N ARG A 389 -4.35 13.02 -15.66
CA ARG A 389 -4.11 14.46 -15.43
C ARG A 389 -2.88 14.96 -16.21
N ARG A 390 -1.77 14.22 -16.16
CA ARG A 390 -0.54 14.56 -16.92
C ARG A 390 -0.78 14.56 -18.43
N ASN A 391 -1.46 13.55 -18.97
CA ASN A 391 -1.75 13.49 -20.40
C ASN A 391 -2.61 14.68 -20.86
N LYS A 392 -3.63 15.05 -20.07
CA LYS A 392 -4.47 16.22 -20.36
C LYS A 392 -3.68 17.54 -20.31
N GLN A 393 -2.67 17.65 -19.44
CA GLN A 393 -1.80 18.84 -19.42
C GLN A 393 -0.92 18.94 -20.67
N ILE A 394 -0.38 17.80 -21.14
CA ILE A 394 0.43 17.74 -22.35
C ILE A 394 -0.41 18.05 -23.60
N GLU A 395 -1.67 17.59 -23.67
CA GLU A 395 -2.57 17.87 -24.79
C GLU A 395 -3.02 19.34 -24.86
N ASN A 396 -2.96 20.08 -23.75
CA ASN A 396 -3.34 21.50 -23.67
C ASN A 396 -2.14 22.46 -23.82
N GLN A 397 -0.92 21.94 -23.96
CA GLN A 397 0.31 22.68 -24.25
C GLN A 397 0.67 22.52 -25.73
#